data_AF-A0A357TPZ6-F1
#
_entry.id   AF-A0A357TPZ6-F1
#
_cell.length_a   1.000
_cell.length_b   1.000
_cell.length_c   1.000
_cell.angle_alpha   90.00
_cell.angle_beta   90.00
_cell.angle_gamma   90.00
#
_symmetry.space_group_name_H-M   'P 1'
#
loop_
_entity.id
_entity.type
_entity.pdbx_description
1 polymer ?
#
loop_
_entity_poly.entity_id
_entity_poly.type
_entity_poly.pdbx_seq_one_letter_code
_entity_poly.pdbx_strand_id
1 'polypeptide(L)'
;MRNTYKWQKTRDEVYQRDHQLCRLCLAEGRITTRNLQAHHIIPLEESTATAYDMEWIITLCSGGMDSCHERAERGDVSRELLHRLAGEPVEASLPPRAVASGRPAGV
;
A
#
# COMPACT_ATOMS: atom_id res chain seq x y z
N MET A 1 10.49 7.53 -17.40
CA MET A 1 9.07 7.19 -17.12
C MET A 1 8.52 7.89 -15.87
N ARG A 2 9.23 7.83 -14.73
CA ARG A 2 8.79 8.40 -13.44
C ARG A 2 8.71 9.95 -13.35
N ASN A 3 9.11 10.67 -14.40
CA ASN A 3 9.06 12.15 -14.44
C ASN A 3 7.94 12.69 -15.34
N THR A 4 7.05 11.82 -15.84
CA THR A 4 5.91 12.27 -16.64
C THR A 4 4.81 12.80 -15.72
N TYR A 5 4.06 13.80 -16.19
CA TYR A 5 2.89 14.31 -15.47
C TYR A 5 1.88 13.19 -15.17
N LYS A 6 1.66 12.29 -16.15
CA LYS A 6 0.76 11.15 -16.00
C LYS A 6 1.17 10.23 -14.84
N TRP A 7 2.45 9.92 -14.72
CA TRP A 7 2.95 9.11 -13.59
C TRP A 7 2.78 9.83 -12.25
N GLN A 8 3.12 11.11 -12.18
CA GLN A 8 3.00 11.89 -10.94
C GLN A 8 1.54 11.91 -10.46
N LYS A 9 0.60 12.15 -11.37
CA LYS A 9 -0.84 12.09 -11.08
C LYS A 9 -1.27 10.70 -10.59
N THR A 10 -0.89 9.65 -11.31
CA THR A 10 -1.25 8.25 -10.95
C THR A 10 -0.69 7.89 -9.57
N ARG A 11 0.57 8.25 -9.29
CA ARG A 11 1.22 8.02 -8.00
C ARG A 11 0.47 8.73 -6.87
N ASP A 12 0.08 9.98 -7.09
CA ASP A 12 -0.62 10.75 -6.07
C ASP A 12 -2.02 10.15 -5.81
N GLU A 13 -2.72 9.68 -6.83
CA GLU A 13 -3.99 8.95 -6.70
C GLU A 13 -3.82 7.62 -5.94
N VAL A 14 -2.75 6.87 -6.19
CA VAL A 14 -2.40 5.65 -5.43
C VAL A 14 -2.14 5.97 -3.96
N TYR A 15 -1.38 7.04 -3.68
CA TYR A 15 -1.12 7.47 -2.29
C TYR A 15 -2.39 7.92 -1.57
N GLN A 16 -3.31 8.58 -2.28
CA GLN A 16 -4.62 8.93 -1.73
C GLN A 16 -5.45 7.68 -1.43
N ARG A 17 -5.55 6.72 -2.37
CA ARG A 17 -6.25 5.44 -2.17
C ARG A 17 -5.70 4.70 -0.95
N ASP A 18 -4.39 4.65 -0.81
CA ASP A 18 -3.71 3.91 0.25
C ASP A 18 -3.61 4.70 1.57
N HIS A 19 -4.23 5.88 1.66
CA HIS A 19 -4.23 6.77 2.83
C HIS A 19 -2.82 7.15 3.31
N GLN A 20 -1.85 7.23 2.39
CA GLN A 20 -0.42 7.39 2.70
C GLN A 20 0.11 6.34 3.69
N LEU A 21 -0.33 5.07 3.52
CA LEU A 21 0.12 3.94 4.32
C LEU A 21 0.81 2.89 3.43
N CYS A 22 1.84 2.26 3.99
CA CYS A 22 2.31 0.99 3.43
C CYS A 22 1.21 -0.07 3.59
N ARG A 23 0.65 -0.54 2.47
CA ARG A 23 -0.46 -1.51 2.47
C ARG A 23 -0.06 -2.86 3.05
N LEU A 24 1.17 -3.30 2.81
CA LEU A 24 1.68 -4.55 3.37
C LEU A 24 1.93 -4.46 4.88
N CYS A 25 2.54 -3.37 5.36
CA CYS A 25 2.69 -3.16 6.80
C CYS A 25 1.32 -3.16 7.48
N LEU A 26 0.33 -2.50 6.89
CA LEU A 26 -1.02 -2.42 7.44
C LEU A 26 -1.68 -3.81 7.55
N ALA A 27 -1.56 -4.64 6.51
CA ALA A 27 -2.03 -6.03 6.54
C ALA A 27 -1.34 -6.87 7.62
N GLU A 28 -0.09 -6.55 7.96
CA GLU A 28 0.67 -7.15 9.06
C GLU A 28 0.36 -6.49 10.43
N GLY A 29 -0.61 -5.57 10.51
CA GLY A 29 -0.99 -4.87 11.74
C GLY A 29 -0.06 -3.73 12.16
N ARG A 30 0.81 -3.26 11.26
CA ARG A 30 1.79 -2.19 11.51
C ARG A 30 1.44 -0.94 10.71
N ILE A 31 1.37 0.22 11.39
CA ILE A 31 1.17 1.50 10.72
C ILE A 31 2.51 2.08 10.28
N THR A 32 2.69 2.28 8.97
CA THR A 32 3.91 2.88 8.41
C THR A 32 3.55 3.95 7.39
N THR A 33 3.93 5.19 7.66
CA THR A 33 3.64 6.39 6.85
C THR A 33 4.90 7.07 6.29
N ARG A 34 6.09 6.57 6.63
CA ARG A 34 7.38 7.17 6.25
C ARG A 34 8.05 6.38 5.13
N ASN A 35 8.82 7.09 4.30
CA ASN A 35 9.60 6.52 3.20
C ASN A 35 8.74 5.64 2.28
N LEU A 36 7.67 6.20 1.73
CA LEU A 36 6.73 5.47 0.88
C LEU A 36 7.10 5.61 -0.60
N GLN A 37 6.91 4.51 -1.34
CA GLN A 37 7.04 4.46 -2.79
C GLN A 37 5.85 3.71 -3.39
N ALA A 38 5.41 4.18 -4.56
CA ALA A 38 4.49 3.43 -5.40
C ALA A 38 5.27 2.34 -6.15
N HIS A 39 4.91 1.10 -5.88
CA HIS A 39 5.52 -0.10 -6.43
C HIS A 39 4.63 -0.70 -7.53
N HIS A 40 5.21 -1.01 -8.68
CA HIS A 40 4.53 -1.72 -9.76
C HIS A 40 4.49 -3.22 -9.43
N ILE A 41 3.30 -3.81 -9.34
CA ILE A 41 3.12 -5.24 -9.01
C ILE A 41 3.59 -6.13 -10.17
N ILE A 42 3.36 -5.67 -11.40
CA ILE A 42 3.95 -6.26 -12.60
C ILE A 42 5.05 -5.30 -13.07
N PRO A 43 6.31 -5.77 -13.20
CA PRO A 43 7.40 -4.95 -13.70
C PRO A 43 7.08 -4.34 -15.06
N LEU A 44 7.55 -3.12 -15.29
CA LEU A 44 7.30 -2.39 -16.53
C LEU A 44 7.93 -3.08 -17.75
N GLU A 45 8.99 -3.86 -17.53
CA GLU A 45 9.63 -4.71 -18.52
C GLU A 45 8.71 -5.85 -19.00
N GLU A 46 7.79 -6.32 -18.15
CA GLU A 46 6.84 -7.38 -18.47
C GLU A 46 5.56 -6.82 -19.11
N SER A 47 5.08 -5.67 -18.65
CA SER A 47 3.88 -5.04 -19.21
C SER A 47 3.87 -3.53 -19.06
N THR A 48 3.83 -2.83 -20.19
CA THR A 48 3.63 -1.37 -20.20
C THR A 48 2.15 -0.98 -20.16
N ALA A 49 1.23 -1.94 -20.37
CA ALA A 49 -0.21 -1.68 -20.35
C ALA A 49 -0.71 -1.30 -18.95
N THR A 50 -0.09 -1.88 -17.91
CA THR A 50 -0.42 -1.65 -16.49
C THR A 50 0.34 -0.46 -15.88
N ALA A 51 1.18 0.22 -16.66
CA ALA A 51 2.11 1.25 -16.18
C ALA A 51 1.49 2.39 -15.36
N TYR A 52 0.23 2.73 -15.67
CA TYR A 52 -0.54 3.81 -15.05
C TYR A 52 -1.87 3.31 -14.47
N ASP A 53 -2.02 1.99 -14.34
CA ASP A 53 -3.22 1.38 -13.79
C ASP A 53 -3.05 1.24 -12.28
N MET A 54 -3.91 1.92 -11.53
CA MET A 54 -3.85 1.94 -10.08
C MET A 54 -4.03 0.54 -9.47
N GLU A 55 -4.79 -0.37 -10.11
CA GLU A 55 -4.99 -1.73 -9.59
C GLU A 55 -3.67 -2.53 -9.56
N TRP A 56 -2.72 -2.16 -10.41
CA TRP A 56 -1.41 -2.80 -10.52
C TRP A 56 -0.28 -2.04 -9.84
N ILE A 57 -0.62 -1.02 -9.04
CA ILE A 57 0.33 -0.18 -8.31
C ILE A 57 -0.08 -0.11 -6.84
N ILE A 58 0.88 -0.27 -5.94
CA ILE A 58 0.64 -0.32 -4.48
C ILE A 58 1.64 0.54 -3.71
N THR A 59 1.19 1.19 -2.64
CA THR A 59 2.07 1.96 -1.74
C THR A 59 2.79 1.03 -0.76
N LEU A 60 4.12 1.03 -0.82
CA LEU A 60 5.00 0.26 0.08
C LEU A 60 6.04 1.15 0.74
N CYS A 61 6.49 0.77 1.95
CA CYS A 61 7.64 1.40 2.57
C CYS A 61 8.94 0.94 1.89
N SER A 62 9.90 1.85 1.75
CA SER A 62 11.20 1.63 1.09
C SER A 62 12.39 1.95 1.99
N GLY A 63 12.18 1.99 3.31
CA GLY A 63 13.19 2.40 4.29
C GLY A 63 14.14 1.27 4.70
N GLY A 64 15.05 0.86 3.80
CA GLY A 64 16.09 -0.14 4.08
C GLY A 64 15.86 -1.50 3.42
N MET A 65 16.77 -2.44 3.69
CA MET A 65 16.81 -3.77 3.06
C MET A 65 15.59 -4.64 3.37
N ASP A 66 15.05 -4.53 4.59
CA ASP A 66 13.88 -5.30 5.05
C ASP A 66 12.55 -4.57 4.77
N SER A 67 12.59 -3.53 3.94
CA SER A 67 11.40 -2.77 3.59
C SER A 67 10.44 -3.60 2.73
N CYS A 68 9.15 -3.24 2.77
CA CYS A 68 8.14 -3.97 2.01
C CYS A 68 8.38 -3.86 0.50
N HIS A 69 8.94 -2.74 0.04
CA HIS A 69 9.32 -2.54 -1.35
C HIS A 69 10.40 -3.54 -1.77
N GLU A 70 11.51 -3.64 -1.03
CA GLU A 70 12.59 -4.59 -1.35
C GLU A 70 12.12 -6.05 -1.28
N ARG A 71 11.29 -6.41 -0.28
CA ARG A 71 10.66 -7.74 -0.20
C ARG A 71 9.83 -8.07 -1.44
N ALA A 72 9.08 -7.09 -1.97
CA ALA A 72 8.29 -7.28 -3.17
C ALA A 72 9.18 -7.45 -4.42
N GLU A 73 10.20 -6.61 -4.59
CA GLU A 73 11.19 -6.71 -5.69
C GLU A 73 11.91 -8.06 -5.72
N ARG A 74 12.25 -8.60 -4.54
CA ARG A 74 12.88 -9.92 -4.39
C ARG A 74 11.94 -11.10 -4.64
N GLY A 75 10.63 -10.86 -4.69
CA GLY A 75 9.61 -11.91 -4.79
C GLY A 75 9.30 -12.61 -3.47
N ASP A 76 9.68 -12.05 -2.32
CA ASP A 76 9.35 -12.58 -0.99
C ASP A 76 7.85 -12.41 -0.66
N VAL A 77 7.12 -11.62 -1.45
CA VAL A 77 5.68 -11.35 -1.33
C VAL A 77 5.03 -11.66 -2.68
N SER A 78 3.96 -12.46 -2.68
CA SER A 78 3.32 -12.87 -3.92
C SER A 78 2.58 -11.71 -4.60
N ARG A 79 2.59 -11.70 -5.94
CA ARG A 79 1.89 -10.67 -6.74
C ARG A 79 0.38 -10.69 -6.49
N GLU A 80 -0.20 -11.87 -6.26
CA GLU A 80 -1.63 -12.04 -5.95
C GLU A 80 -2.00 -11.36 -4.63
N LEU A 81 -1.14 -11.45 -3.62
CA LEU A 81 -1.34 -10.75 -2.35
C LEU A 81 -1.25 -9.24 -2.55
N LEU A 82 -0.25 -8.75 -3.28
CA LEU A 82 -0.10 -7.31 -3.55
C LEU A 82 -1.29 -6.76 -4.34
N HIS A 83 -1.73 -7.46 -5.39
CA HIS A 83 -2.88 -7.05 -6.20
C HIS A 83 -4.17 -7.00 -5.38
N ARG A 84 -4.41 -8.02 -4.55
CA ARG A 84 -5.54 -8.02 -3.62
C ARG A 84 -5.49 -6.82 -2.65
N LEU A 85 -4.35 -6.54 -2.03
CA LEU A 85 -4.20 -5.40 -1.11
C LEU A 85 -4.36 -4.04 -1.81
N ALA A 86 -4.01 -3.93 -3.09
CA ALA A 86 -4.21 -2.72 -3.89
C ALA A 86 -5.70 -2.47 -4.22
N GLY A 87 -6.49 -3.54 -4.37
CA GLY A 87 -7.94 -3.46 -4.60
C GLY A 87 -8.80 -3.39 -3.34
N GLU A 88 -8.30 -3.90 -2.21
CA GLU A 88 -9.02 -3.85 -0.93
C GLU A 88 -9.04 -2.43 -0.34
N PRO A 89 -10.16 -1.99 0.27
CA PRO A 89 -10.21 -0.73 0.99
C PRO A 89 -9.28 -0.77 2.23
N VAL A 90 -8.78 0.40 2.65
CA VAL A 90 -7.87 0.51 3.80
C VAL A 90 -8.52 0.05 5.09
N GLU A 91 -9.83 0.31 5.22
CA GLU A 91 -10.65 -0.01 6.38
C GLU A 91 -10.76 -1.50 6.64
N ALA A 92 -10.68 -2.34 5.59
CA ALA A 92 -10.74 -3.79 5.74
C ALA A 92 -9.52 -4.35 6.49
N SER A 93 -8.39 -3.64 6.45
CA SER A 93 -7.13 -4.05 7.11
C SER A 93 -6.93 -3.37 8.47
N LEU A 94 -7.78 -2.42 8.86
CA LEU A 94 -7.69 -1.76 10.17
C LEU A 94 -8.29 -2.66 11.25
N PRO A 95 -7.67 -2.72 12.45
CA PRO A 95 -8.33 -3.38 13.58
C PRO A 95 -9.67 -2.69 13.86
N PRO A 96 -10.72 -3.43 14.25
CA PRO A 96 -11.99 -2.81 14.61
C PRO A 96 -11.72 -1.75 15.68
N ARG A 97 -12.28 -0.54 15.52
CA ARG A 97 -12.18 0.49 16.55
C ARG A 97 -12.62 -0.15 17.85
N ALA A 98 -11.73 -0.20 18.84
CA ALA A 98 -12.12 -0.55 20.20
C ALA A 98 -13.26 0.41 20.56
N VAL A 99 -14.50 -0.09 20.62
CA VAL A 99 -15.60 0.63 21.25
C VAL A 99 -15.06 0.93 22.64
N ALA A 100 -14.84 2.21 22.92
CA ALA A 100 -14.50 2.65 24.26
C ALA A 100 -15.65 2.17 25.15
N SER A 101 -15.38 1.15 25.97
CA SER A 101 -16.28 0.65 26.99
C SER A 101 -16.61 1.83 27.88
N GLY A 102 -17.76 2.47 27.64
CA GLY A 102 -18.26 3.52 28.49
C GLY A 102 -18.36 2.95 29.90
N ARG A 103 -17.52 3.44 30.81
CA ARG A 103 -17.70 3.21 32.24
C ARG A 103 -19.09 3.75 32.59
N PRO A 104 -20.00 2.96 33.17
CA PRO A 104 -21.20 3.57 33.74
C PRO A 104 -20.76 4.49 34.87
N ALA A 105 -21.16 5.75 34.77
CA ALA A 105 -21.13 6.68 35.88
C ALA A 105 -21.94 6.07 37.04
N GLY A 106 -21.41 6.21 38.25
CA GLY A 106 -21.89 5.51 39.44
C GLY A 106 -23.37 5.71 39.75
N VAL A 107 -23.88 4.72 40.49
CA VAL A 107 -24.99 4.82 41.43
C VAL A 107 -24.60 4.07 42.68
#